data_AF-A0A5Z9W019-F1
#
_entry.id   AF-A0A5Z9W019-F1
#
_cell.length_a   1.000
_cell.length_b   1.000
_cell.length_c   1.000
_cell.angle_alpha   90.00
_cell.angle_beta   90.00
_cell.angle_gamma   90.00
#
_symmetry.space_group_name_H-M   'P 1'
#
loop_
_entity.id
_entity.type
_entity.pdbx_description
1 polymer ?
#
loop_
_entity_poly.entity_id
_entity_poly.type
_entity_poly.pdbx_seq_one_letter_code
_entity_poly.pdbx_strand_id
1 'polypeptide(L)'
;TRYTCIDKPNGYDESTQLDFHSPYGCSKGAADQYMLDYARIFGLNTVVFRHSSMYGGRQFATYDQGWVGWFCQKAVEIKNGINKPFTISGNGKQVRDVLHAEDMISLYFTALANVSKIRGNAFNIGGTIVNSLSLLELFKLLEDYCNIDMRFTNLPVRESDQRVFVADIKKITNAIDWSPKVSAKDGVQKMYDWTSSI
;
A
#
# COMPACT_ATOMS: atom_id res chain seq x y z
N THR A 1 -15.74 -2.64 -11.19
CA THR A 1 -14.28 -2.47 -11.35
C THR A 1 -13.49 -3.13 -10.24
N ARG A 2 -14.03 -3.29 -9.03
CA ARG A 2 -13.28 -3.75 -7.85
C ARG A 2 -14.06 -4.72 -6.96
N TYR A 3 -13.37 -5.37 -6.03
CA TYR A 3 -13.97 -6.03 -4.86
C TYR A 3 -14.24 -5.02 -3.74
N THR A 4 -15.24 -5.31 -2.92
CA THR A 4 -15.60 -4.54 -1.72
C THR A 4 -15.76 -5.50 -0.54
N CYS A 5 -15.43 -5.04 0.68
CA CYS A 5 -15.75 -5.75 1.91
C CYS A 5 -16.98 -5.10 2.54
N ILE A 6 -18.09 -5.83 2.63
CA ILE A 6 -19.37 -5.28 3.08
C ILE A 6 -19.31 -4.95 4.58
N ASP A 7 -18.69 -5.83 5.37
CA ASP A 7 -18.65 -5.70 6.84
C ASP A 7 -17.61 -4.70 7.34
N LYS A 8 -16.64 -4.35 6.48
CA LYS A 8 -15.53 -3.43 6.79
C LYS A 8 -15.40 -2.36 5.70
N PRO A 9 -16.41 -1.50 5.51
CA PRO A 9 -16.45 -0.54 4.40
C PRO A 9 -15.34 0.52 4.47
N ASN A 10 -14.83 0.82 5.68
CA ASN A 10 -13.77 1.79 5.92
C ASN A 10 -12.38 1.16 6.07
N GLY A 11 -12.27 -0.17 5.89
CA GLY A 11 -11.03 -0.90 6.10
C GLY A 11 -10.95 -1.69 7.41
N TYR A 12 -9.78 -2.26 7.65
CA TYR A 12 -9.48 -3.15 8.76
C TYR A 12 -8.62 -2.39 9.78
N ASP A 13 -9.02 -2.48 11.05
CA ASP A 13 -8.32 -1.90 12.20
C ASP A 13 -7.41 -2.96 12.88
N GLU A 14 -6.73 -2.57 13.96
CA GLU A 14 -5.80 -3.42 14.69
C GLU A 14 -6.45 -4.57 15.49
N SER A 15 -7.79 -4.57 15.61
CA SER A 15 -8.54 -5.67 16.26
C SER A 15 -8.82 -6.84 15.32
N THR A 16 -8.53 -6.68 14.03
CA THR A 16 -8.60 -7.77 13.05
C THR A 16 -7.71 -8.93 13.50
N GLN A 17 -8.24 -10.15 13.45
CA GLN A 17 -7.54 -11.36 13.89
C GLN A 17 -6.19 -11.50 13.17
N LEU A 18 -5.13 -11.73 13.95
CA LEU A 18 -3.82 -12.08 13.39
C LEU A 18 -3.88 -13.51 12.88
N ASP A 19 -3.62 -13.67 11.59
CA ASP A 19 -3.45 -14.93 10.90
C ASP A 19 -2.38 -14.75 9.82
N PHE A 20 -1.19 -15.28 10.07
CA PHE A 20 -0.01 -15.00 9.24
C PHE A 20 0.04 -15.96 8.05
N HIS A 21 -0.17 -15.41 6.86
CA HIS A 21 -0.17 -16.19 5.62
C HIS A 21 1.12 -15.95 4.83
N SER A 22 1.64 -17.01 4.19
CA SER A 22 2.96 -17.07 3.52
C SER A 22 4.19 -16.94 4.45
N PRO A 23 5.38 -17.42 4.06
CA PRO A 23 6.61 -17.23 4.84
C PRO A 23 6.96 -15.75 5.07
N TYR A 24 6.60 -14.87 4.13
CA TYR A 24 6.73 -13.42 4.31
C TYR A 24 5.84 -12.94 5.45
N GLY A 25 4.54 -13.32 5.45
CA GLY A 25 3.62 -12.97 6.52
C GLY A 25 4.05 -13.54 7.88
N CYS A 26 4.52 -14.78 7.92
CA CYS A 26 5.01 -15.40 9.17
C CYS A 26 6.24 -14.69 9.73
N SER A 27 7.25 -14.41 8.89
CA SER A 27 8.48 -13.73 9.34
C SER A 27 8.21 -12.29 9.79
N LYS A 28 7.36 -11.54 9.07
CA LYS A 28 6.95 -10.19 9.46
C LYS A 28 6.06 -10.21 10.71
N GLY A 29 5.15 -11.16 10.81
CA GLY A 29 4.26 -11.34 11.97
C GLY A 29 5.01 -11.68 13.25
N ALA A 30 6.02 -12.56 13.17
CA ALA A 30 6.89 -12.86 14.30
C ALA A 30 7.66 -11.60 14.77
N ALA A 31 8.26 -10.85 13.83
CA ALA A 31 8.98 -9.61 14.15
C ALA A 31 8.06 -8.52 14.72
N ASP A 32 6.84 -8.38 14.19
CA ASP A 32 5.78 -7.50 14.72
C ASP A 32 5.52 -7.81 16.20
N GLN A 33 5.26 -9.08 16.52
CA GLN A 33 4.94 -9.48 17.90
C GLN A 33 6.14 -9.31 18.84
N TYR A 34 7.37 -9.62 18.40
CA TYR A 34 8.57 -9.38 19.20
C TYR A 34 8.77 -7.89 19.52
N MET A 35 8.56 -6.99 18.56
CA MET A 35 8.69 -5.55 18.79
C MET A 35 7.71 -5.07 19.88
N LEU A 36 6.46 -5.53 19.83
CA LEU A 36 5.45 -5.17 20.83
C LEU A 36 5.77 -5.76 22.20
N ASP A 37 6.24 -7.01 22.24
CA ASP A 37 6.55 -7.68 23.50
C ASP A 37 7.80 -7.11 24.17
N TYR A 38 8.81 -6.71 23.40
CA TYR A 38 9.99 -6.04 23.94
C TYR A 38 9.67 -4.69 24.58
N ALA A 39 8.65 -3.98 24.11
CA ALA A 39 8.16 -2.79 24.81
C ALA A 39 7.52 -3.13 26.16
N ARG A 40 6.78 -4.23 26.26
CA ARG A 40 6.13 -4.68 27.50
C ARG A 40 7.11 -5.23 28.52
N ILE A 41 8.01 -6.10 28.08
CA ILE A 41 8.89 -6.88 28.96
C ILE A 41 10.14 -6.09 29.34
N PHE A 42 10.78 -5.44 28.36
CA PHE A 42 12.07 -4.78 28.54
C PHE A 42 11.99 -3.25 28.53
N GLY A 43 10.78 -2.70 28.44
CA GLY A 43 10.60 -1.25 28.48
C GLY A 43 11.24 -0.54 27.28
N LEU A 44 11.36 -1.18 26.12
CA LEU A 44 11.84 -0.51 24.90
C LEU A 44 10.79 0.45 24.30
N ASN A 45 11.26 1.49 23.63
CA ASN A 45 10.43 2.46 22.91
C ASN A 45 10.20 2.01 21.46
N THR A 46 9.46 0.91 21.27
CA THR A 46 9.13 0.37 19.94
C THR A 46 7.76 0.86 19.47
N VAL A 47 7.58 1.01 18.16
CA VAL A 47 6.29 1.27 17.50
C VAL A 47 6.24 0.40 16.26
N VAL A 48 5.09 -0.23 16.00
CA VAL A 48 4.90 -1.12 14.84
C VAL A 48 3.90 -0.50 13.88
N PHE A 49 4.26 -0.45 12.60
CA PHE A 49 3.36 -0.07 11.51
C PHE A 49 3.07 -1.27 10.61
N ARG A 50 1.79 -1.63 10.54
CA ARG A 50 1.25 -2.67 9.65
C ARG A 50 0.81 -1.99 8.36
N HIS A 51 1.78 -1.84 7.47
CA HIS A 51 1.62 -1.08 6.23
C HIS A 51 0.81 -1.82 5.17
N SER A 52 -0.08 -1.07 4.53
CA SER A 52 -0.61 -1.38 3.20
C SER A 52 0.38 -0.95 2.10
N SER A 53 -0.10 -0.67 0.89
CA SER A 53 0.73 -0.32 -0.26
C SER A 53 1.29 1.09 -0.15
N MET A 54 2.61 1.23 -0.33
CA MET A 54 3.30 2.52 -0.43
C MET A 54 3.99 2.68 -1.78
N TYR A 55 4.07 3.92 -2.25
CA TYR A 55 4.67 4.27 -3.53
C TYR A 55 5.15 5.73 -3.59
N GLY A 56 5.97 6.06 -4.58
CA GLY A 56 6.48 7.41 -4.80
C GLY A 56 7.91 7.40 -5.34
N GLY A 57 8.49 8.59 -5.51
CA GLY A 57 9.84 8.76 -6.02
C GLY A 57 10.88 7.94 -5.24
N ARG A 58 11.91 7.48 -5.96
CA ARG A 58 12.98 6.58 -5.48
C ARG A 58 12.57 5.12 -5.28
N GLN A 59 11.33 4.74 -5.62
CA GLN A 59 10.90 3.34 -5.66
C GLN A 59 11.29 2.68 -6.99
N PHE A 60 12.29 1.79 -6.97
CA PHE A 60 12.65 0.96 -8.13
C PHE A 60 11.84 -0.35 -8.09
N ALA A 61 10.58 -0.26 -8.53
CA ALA A 61 9.65 -1.39 -8.52
C ALA A 61 10.07 -2.53 -9.45
N THR A 62 9.70 -3.75 -9.08
CA THR A 62 9.90 -4.97 -9.86
C THR A 62 8.58 -5.72 -10.02
N TYR A 63 8.60 -6.83 -10.75
CA TYR A 63 7.43 -7.69 -10.93
C TYR A 63 6.81 -8.16 -9.59
N ASP A 64 7.64 -8.41 -8.59
CA ASP A 64 7.23 -8.98 -7.31
C ASP A 64 6.93 -7.92 -6.24
N GLN A 65 7.50 -6.72 -6.35
CA GLN A 65 7.43 -5.70 -5.32
C GLN A 65 7.16 -4.29 -5.89
N GLY A 66 6.21 -3.58 -5.28
CA GLY A 66 5.89 -2.18 -5.61
C GLY A 66 4.92 -2.05 -6.79
N TRP A 67 3.71 -2.60 -6.63
CA TRP A 67 2.76 -2.76 -7.74
C TRP A 67 2.38 -1.45 -8.45
N VAL A 68 2.19 -0.33 -7.72
CA VAL A 68 1.88 0.98 -8.34
C VAL A 68 3.02 1.42 -9.26
N GLY A 69 4.27 1.36 -8.77
CA GLY A 69 5.44 1.69 -9.57
C GLY A 69 5.66 0.73 -10.74
N TRP A 70 5.44 -0.56 -10.54
CA TRP A 70 5.55 -1.56 -11.60
C TRP A 70 4.60 -1.28 -12.76
N PHE A 71 3.34 -0.93 -12.48
CA PHE A 71 2.38 -0.61 -13.54
C PHE A 71 2.56 0.80 -14.12
N CYS A 72 3.10 1.76 -13.37
CA CYS A 72 3.60 3.01 -13.96
C CYS A 72 4.72 2.72 -14.98
N GLN A 73 5.66 1.83 -14.65
CA GLN A 73 6.71 1.40 -15.58
C GLN A 73 6.12 0.72 -16.82
N LYS A 74 5.09 -0.12 -16.67
CA LYS A 74 4.39 -0.72 -17.83
C LYS A 74 3.73 0.37 -18.71
N ALA A 75 3.12 1.39 -18.10
CA ALA A 75 2.55 2.51 -18.85
C ALA A 75 3.61 3.32 -19.62
N VAL A 76 4.77 3.58 -19.01
CA VAL A 76 5.91 4.23 -19.68
C VAL A 76 6.41 3.40 -20.87
N GLU A 77 6.56 2.09 -20.69
CA GLU A 77 6.95 1.17 -21.78
C GLU A 77 5.97 1.24 -22.95
N ILE A 78 4.66 1.16 -22.67
CA ILE A 78 3.61 1.26 -23.70
C ILE A 78 3.66 2.61 -24.41
N LYS A 79 3.77 3.72 -23.66
CA LYS A 79 3.80 5.07 -24.21
C LYS A 79 4.97 5.27 -25.18
N ASN A 80 6.10 4.63 -24.91
CA ASN A 80 7.31 4.67 -25.72
C ASN A 80 7.32 3.61 -26.85
N GLY A 81 6.21 2.91 -27.10
CA GLY A 81 6.11 1.91 -28.16
C GLY A 81 6.87 0.61 -27.89
N ILE A 82 7.26 0.37 -26.64
CA ILE A 82 7.94 -0.88 -26.23
C ILE A 82 6.88 -1.97 -26.10
N ASN A 83 6.77 -2.82 -27.11
CA ASN A 83 5.78 -3.90 -27.15
C ASN A 83 6.19 -5.08 -26.24
N LYS A 84 6.06 -4.88 -24.92
CA LYS A 84 6.25 -5.91 -23.89
C LYS A 84 4.90 -6.17 -23.20
N PRO A 85 4.14 -7.19 -23.63
CA PRO A 85 2.90 -7.56 -22.95
C PRO A 85 3.19 -7.87 -21.47
N PHE A 86 2.33 -7.40 -20.58
CA PHE A 86 2.45 -7.68 -19.15
C PHE A 86 1.27 -8.53 -18.66
N THR A 87 1.44 -9.13 -17.49
CA THR A 87 0.45 -10.01 -16.86
C THR A 87 -0.09 -9.38 -15.58
N ILE A 88 -1.30 -9.77 -15.19
CA ILE A 88 -1.82 -9.56 -13.83
C ILE A 88 -2.19 -10.90 -13.20
N SER A 89 -2.02 -11.04 -11.90
CA SER A 89 -2.50 -12.21 -11.16
C SER A 89 -3.96 -12.02 -10.76
N GLY A 90 -4.83 -12.94 -11.17
CA GLY A 90 -6.27 -12.82 -10.98
C GLY A 90 -6.94 -11.89 -11.98
N ASN A 91 -8.13 -11.39 -11.64
CA ASN A 91 -8.97 -10.59 -12.54
C ASN A 91 -8.77 -9.06 -12.40
N GLY A 92 -7.82 -8.62 -11.57
CA GLY A 92 -7.50 -7.21 -11.36
C GLY A 92 -8.44 -6.44 -10.43
N LYS A 93 -9.47 -7.10 -9.88
CA LYS A 93 -10.44 -6.46 -8.98
C LYS A 93 -9.97 -6.37 -7.53
N GLN A 94 -8.85 -7.00 -7.17
CA GLN A 94 -8.27 -6.90 -5.83
C GLN A 94 -7.90 -5.46 -5.50
N VAL A 95 -8.11 -5.05 -4.25
CA VAL A 95 -8.01 -3.66 -3.80
C VAL A 95 -6.93 -3.49 -2.77
N ARG A 96 -6.16 -2.41 -2.90
CA ARG A 96 -5.32 -1.84 -1.85
C ARG A 96 -5.58 -0.34 -1.71
N ASP A 97 -5.52 0.18 -0.51
CA ASP A 97 -5.25 1.60 -0.31
C ASP A 97 -3.78 1.92 -0.57
N VAL A 98 -3.55 3.01 -1.31
CA VAL A 98 -2.21 3.43 -1.72
C VAL A 98 -1.80 4.68 -0.96
N LEU A 99 -0.61 4.65 -0.37
CA LEU A 99 -0.05 5.74 0.43
C LEU A 99 1.18 6.33 -0.26
N HIS A 100 1.16 7.62 -0.55
CA HIS A 100 2.29 8.30 -1.17
C HIS A 100 3.46 8.49 -0.18
N ALA A 101 4.69 8.50 -0.70
CA ALA A 101 5.91 8.63 0.11
C ALA A 101 5.96 9.91 0.96
N GLU A 102 5.39 11.03 0.49
CA GLU A 102 5.28 12.28 1.26
C GLU A 102 4.51 12.08 2.58
N ASP A 103 3.41 11.32 2.54
CA ASP A 103 2.60 11.01 3.73
C ASP A 103 3.29 9.99 4.64
N MET A 104 4.07 9.07 4.07
CA MET A 104 4.92 8.16 4.84
C MET A 104 6.00 8.94 5.59
N ILE A 105 6.66 9.91 4.97
CA ILE A 105 7.67 10.75 5.63
C ILE A 105 7.05 11.45 6.83
N SER A 106 5.92 12.14 6.64
CA SER A 106 5.25 12.85 7.74
C SER A 106 4.82 11.90 8.86
N LEU A 107 4.35 10.69 8.52
CA LEU A 107 4.00 9.66 9.51
C LEU A 107 5.19 9.31 10.39
N TYR A 108 6.32 8.93 9.79
CA TYR A 108 7.49 8.43 10.53
C TYR A 108 8.08 9.50 11.45
N PHE A 109 8.23 10.74 10.97
CA PHE A 109 8.77 11.84 11.79
C PHE A 109 7.79 12.27 12.88
N THR A 110 6.49 12.33 12.60
CA THR A 110 5.47 12.68 13.61
C THR A 110 5.35 11.61 14.69
N ALA A 111 5.37 10.34 14.29
CA ALA A 111 5.33 9.21 15.22
C ALA A 111 6.57 9.16 16.10
N LEU A 112 7.76 9.42 15.54
CA LEU A 112 9.00 9.51 16.31
C LEU A 112 8.93 10.62 17.36
N ALA A 113 8.46 11.82 16.98
CA ALA A 113 8.28 12.94 17.90
C ALA A 113 7.28 12.64 19.03
N ASN A 114 6.33 11.73 18.80
CA ASN A 114 5.29 11.33 19.75
C ASN A 114 5.52 9.94 20.37
N VAL A 115 6.72 9.36 20.25
CA VAL A 115 7.00 7.97 20.65
C VAL A 115 6.64 7.69 22.11
N SER A 116 6.79 8.66 23.00
CA SER A 116 6.41 8.52 24.42
C SER A 116 4.92 8.24 24.62
N LYS A 117 4.06 8.72 23.73
CA LYS A 117 2.60 8.52 23.74
C LYS A 117 2.18 7.20 23.10
N ILE A 118 2.94 6.72 22.12
CA ILE A 118 2.51 5.61 21.24
C ILE A 118 3.35 4.34 21.35
N ARG A 119 4.44 4.35 22.12
CA ARG A 119 5.30 3.16 22.31
C ARG A 119 4.50 1.91 22.71
N GLY A 120 4.97 0.75 22.27
CA GLY A 120 4.35 -0.55 22.53
C GLY A 120 3.06 -0.81 21.77
N ASN A 121 2.70 0.04 20.80
CA ASN A 121 1.50 -0.13 19.98
C ASN A 121 1.85 -0.52 18.53
N ALA A 122 0.94 -1.32 17.95
CA ALA A 122 0.81 -1.46 16.51
C ALA A 122 -0.27 -0.53 15.98
N PHE A 123 -0.08 -0.07 14.74
CA PHE A 123 -1.05 0.72 13.99
C PHE A 123 -1.17 0.20 12.56
N ASN A 124 -2.39 0.07 12.05
CA ASN A 124 -2.62 -0.15 10.63
C ASN A 124 -2.41 1.18 9.89
N ILE A 125 -1.61 1.14 8.83
CA ILE A 125 -1.21 2.33 8.07
C ILE A 125 -1.53 2.10 6.60
N GLY A 126 -2.18 3.08 5.98
CA GLY A 126 -2.47 3.05 4.55
C GLY A 126 -3.08 4.37 4.07
N GLY A 127 -3.41 4.40 2.78
CA GLY A 127 -4.03 5.56 2.14
C GLY A 127 -5.50 5.79 2.54
N THR A 128 -6.11 4.85 3.27
CA THR A 128 -7.55 4.78 3.60
C THR A 128 -8.43 4.49 2.38
N ILE A 129 -9.73 4.27 2.62
CA ILE A 129 -10.70 3.91 1.57
C ILE A 129 -10.74 4.93 0.42
N VAL A 130 -10.55 6.22 0.69
CA VAL A 130 -10.60 7.28 -0.33
C VAL A 130 -9.47 7.19 -1.34
N ASN A 131 -8.32 6.63 -0.94
CA ASN A 131 -7.16 6.39 -1.81
C ASN A 131 -7.01 4.92 -2.18
N SER A 132 -8.11 4.17 -2.20
CA SER A 132 -8.08 2.76 -2.56
C SER A 132 -8.30 2.53 -4.04
N LEU A 133 -7.45 1.69 -4.62
CA LEU A 133 -7.48 1.32 -6.03
C LEU A 133 -7.46 -0.19 -6.18
N SER A 134 -8.23 -0.67 -7.15
CA SER A 134 -7.98 -1.94 -7.82
C SER A 134 -6.96 -1.80 -8.95
N LEU A 135 -6.45 -2.91 -9.49
CA LEU A 135 -5.57 -2.85 -10.67
C LEU A 135 -6.29 -2.20 -11.86
N LEU A 136 -7.56 -2.56 -12.08
CA LEU A 136 -8.36 -2.00 -13.17
C LEU A 136 -8.58 -0.49 -13.02
N GLU A 137 -8.71 0.01 -11.79
CA GLU A 137 -8.84 1.45 -11.52
C GLU A 137 -7.51 2.18 -11.67
N LEU A 138 -6.39 1.57 -11.27
CA LEU A 138 -5.05 2.10 -11.56
C LEU A 138 -4.82 2.19 -13.07
N PHE A 139 -5.19 1.15 -13.83
CA PHE A 139 -5.04 1.15 -15.28
C PHE A 139 -5.84 2.28 -15.90
N LYS A 140 -7.10 2.47 -15.49
CA LYS A 140 -7.91 3.59 -15.98
C LYS A 140 -7.26 4.95 -15.71
N LEU A 141 -6.67 5.16 -14.52
CA LEU A 141 -5.94 6.40 -14.21
C LEU A 141 -4.75 6.62 -15.14
N LEU A 142 -3.98 5.56 -15.42
CA LEU A 142 -2.81 5.63 -16.30
C LEU A 142 -3.20 5.79 -17.78
N GLU A 143 -4.23 5.09 -18.25
CA GLU A 143 -4.79 5.21 -19.60
C GLU A 143 -5.25 6.65 -19.86
N ASP A 144 -6.00 7.25 -18.94
CA ASP A 144 -6.47 8.62 -19.04
C ASP A 144 -5.33 9.64 -19.03
N TYR A 145 -4.37 9.45 -18.12
CA TYR A 145 -3.27 10.38 -17.96
C TYR A 145 -2.27 10.33 -19.10
N CYS A 146 -2.00 9.12 -19.61
CA CYS A 146 -0.96 8.89 -20.62
C CYS A 146 -1.52 8.85 -22.04
N ASN A 147 -2.85 8.78 -22.22
CA ASN A 147 -3.53 8.53 -23.48
C ASN A 147 -2.99 7.26 -24.18
N ILE A 148 -3.13 6.12 -23.49
CA ILE A 148 -2.68 4.78 -23.92
C ILE A 148 -3.77 3.72 -23.59
N ASP A 149 -3.61 2.51 -24.11
CA ASP A 149 -4.39 1.32 -23.70
C ASP A 149 -3.50 0.35 -22.90
N MET A 150 -3.88 -0.01 -21.67
CA MET A 150 -3.14 -1.00 -20.88
C MET A 150 -3.65 -2.42 -21.16
N ARG A 151 -2.99 -3.10 -22.11
CA ARG A 151 -3.33 -4.48 -22.50
C ARG A 151 -2.54 -5.50 -21.69
N PHE A 152 -3.23 -6.44 -21.06
CA PHE A 152 -2.63 -7.46 -20.19
C PHE A 152 -3.26 -8.84 -20.38
N THR A 153 -2.60 -9.87 -19.86
CA THR A 153 -3.14 -11.24 -19.74
C THR A 153 -3.30 -11.64 -18.28
N ASN A 154 -4.31 -12.47 -18.00
CA ASN A 154 -4.58 -12.95 -16.65
C ASN A 154 -3.80 -14.23 -16.34
N LEU A 155 -3.09 -14.22 -15.22
CA LEU A 155 -2.55 -15.40 -14.57
C LEU A 155 -3.52 -15.86 -13.45
N PRO A 156 -3.34 -17.07 -12.90
CA PRO A 156 -3.98 -17.44 -11.64
C PRO A 156 -3.75 -16.39 -10.54
N VAL A 157 -4.69 -16.33 -9.59
CA VAL A 157 -4.57 -15.46 -8.40
C VAL A 157 -3.32 -15.88 -7.61
N ARG A 158 -2.59 -14.92 -7.04
CA ARG A 158 -1.45 -15.24 -6.17
C ARG A 158 -1.94 -15.97 -4.91
N GLU A 159 -1.17 -16.96 -4.48
CA GLU A 159 -1.39 -17.62 -3.19
C GLU A 159 -1.45 -16.60 -2.06
N SER A 160 -2.42 -16.76 -1.15
CA SER A 160 -2.66 -15.85 -0.02
C SER A 160 -2.97 -14.39 -0.37
N ASP A 161 -3.37 -14.07 -1.61
CA ASP A 161 -3.72 -12.69 -1.97
C ASP A 161 -5.04 -12.24 -1.32
N GLN A 162 -4.99 -11.11 -0.61
CA GLN A 162 -6.18 -10.51 -0.04
C GLN A 162 -6.99 -9.83 -1.14
N ARG A 163 -8.28 -10.16 -1.25
CA ARG A 163 -9.17 -9.46 -2.20
C ARG A 163 -9.28 -7.97 -1.90
N VAL A 164 -9.29 -7.58 -0.62
CA VAL A 164 -9.35 -6.18 -0.18
C VAL A 164 -8.48 -6.04 1.05
N PHE A 165 -7.54 -5.09 1.02
CA PHE A 165 -6.88 -4.57 2.21
C PHE A 165 -6.90 -3.05 2.15
N VAL A 166 -7.61 -2.44 3.08
CA VAL A 166 -7.66 -1.00 3.30
C VAL A 166 -7.42 -0.81 4.79
N ALA A 167 -6.52 0.09 5.18
CA ALA A 167 -6.26 0.36 6.58
C ALA A 167 -7.32 1.33 7.15
N ASP A 168 -7.99 0.93 8.23
CA ASP A 168 -8.67 1.89 9.10
C ASP A 168 -7.62 2.52 10.01
N ILE A 169 -7.34 3.81 9.78
CA ILE A 169 -6.26 4.55 10.46
C ILE A 169 -6.74 5.31 11.70
N LYS A 170 -7.98 5.10 12.16
CA LYS A 170 -8.56 5.86 13.28
C LYS A 170 -7.67 5.85 14.53
N LYS A 171 -7.00 4.72 14.82
CA LYS A 171 -6.10 4.60 15.98
C LYS A 171 -4.90 5.55 15.89
N ILE A 172 -4.22 5.62 14.75
CA ILE A 172 -3.04 6.49 14.59
C ILE A 172 -3.45 7.96 14.50
N THR A 173 -4.56 8.26 13.81
CA THR A 173 -5.09 9.63 13.73
C THR A 173 -5.48 10.14 15.11
N ASN A 174 -6.17 9.36 15.94
CA ASN A 174 -6.47 9.76 17.32
C ASN A 174 -5.20 9.93 18.19
N ALA A 175 -4.15 9.16 17.91
CA ALA A 175 -2.94 9.17 18.69
C ALA A 175 -2.05 10.38 18.39
N ILE A 176 -1.87 10.75 17.12
CA ILE A 176 -0.88 11.76 16.69
C ILE A 176 -1.41 12.75 15.64
N ASP A 177 -2.72 12.75 15.37
CA ASP A 177 -3.40 13.62 14.39
C ASP A 177 -2.84 13.53 12.96
N TRP A 178 -2.22 12.39 12.64
CA TRP A 178 -1.72 12.12 11.30
C TRP A 178 -2.84 11.58 10.39
N SER A 179 -2.86 12.07 9.16
CA SER A 179 -3.71 11.57 8.07
C SER A 179 -3.06 11.84 6.71
N PRO A 180 -3.24 10.94 5.71
CA PRO A 180 -2.69 11.12 4.38
C PRO A 180 -3.28 12.35 3.69
N LYS A 181 -2.45 13.09 2.97
CA LYS A 181 -2.81 14.33 2.26
C LYS A 181 -2.72 14.20 0.75
N VAL A 182 -1.97 13.23 0.24
CA VAL A 182 -1.83 13.02 -1.20
C VAL A 182 -2.94 12.09 -1.69
N SER A 183 -3.73 12.57 -2.65
CA SER A 183 -4.76 11.73 -3.27
C SER A 183 -4.13 10.63 -4.14
N ALA A 184 -4.79 9.48 -4.28
CA ALA A 184 -4.31 8.41 -5.14
C ALA A 184 -4.10 8.89 -6.59
N LYS A 185 -5.01 9.74 -7.10
CA LYS A 185 -4.90 10.33 -8.44
C LYS A 185 -3.63 11.17 -8.57
N ASP A 186 -3.43 12.15 -7.70
CA ASP A 186 -2.28 13.06 -7.80
C ASP A 186 -0.97 12.32 -7.55
N GLY A 187 -0.95 11.41 -6.58
CA GLY A 187 0.23 10.60 -6.29
C GLY A 187 0.59 9.67 -7.44
N VAL A 188 -0.39 9.02 -8.10
CA VAL A 188 -0.12 8.14 -9.26
C VAL A 188 0.43 8.94 -10.43
N GLN A 189 -0.08 10.15 -10.68
CA GLN A 189 0.48 11.05 -11.70
C GLN A 189 1.94 11.41 -11.38
N LYS A 190 2.23 11.85 -10.14
CA LYS A 190 3.61 12.10 -9.67
C LYS A 190 4.51 10.87 -9.84
N MET A 191 3.99 9.67 -9.56
CA MET A 191 4.74 8.42 -9.70
C MET A 191 5.03 8.11 -11.16
N TYR A 192 4.08 8.28 -12.06
CA TYR A 192 4.29 8.13 -13.50
C TYR A 192 5.34 9.12 -14.00
N ASP A 193 5.20 10.40 -13.65
CA ASP A 193 6.14 11.45 -14.05
C ASP A 193 7.57 11.09 -13.61
N TRP A 194 7.73 10.70 -12.34
CA TRP A 194 9.02 10.24 -11.84
C TRP A 194 9.54 9.01 -12.59
N THR A 195 8.68 8.03 -12.86
CA THR A 195 9.06 6.80 -13.59
C THR A 195 9.45 7.09 -15.04
N SER A 196 8.88 8.11 -15.67
CA SER A 196 9.24 8.54 -17.02
C SER A 196 10.51 9.40 -17.08
N SER A 197 10.94 9.94 -15.93
CA SER A 197 12.12 10.80 -15.81
C SER A 197 13.44 10.04 -15.64
N ILE A 198 13.36 8.72 -15.41
CA ILE A 198 14.51 7.81 -15.24
C ILE A 198 14.78 7.02 -16.50
#